data_AF-A0A1G1W7T2-F1
#
_entry.id   AF-A0A1G1W7T2-F1
#
_cell.length_a   1.000
_cell.length_b   1.000
_cell.length_c   1.000
_cell.angle_alpha   90.00
_cell.angle_beta   90.00
_cell.angle_gamma   90.00
#
_symmetry.space_group_name_H-M   'P 1'
#
loop_
_entity.id
_entity.type
_entity.pdbx_description
1 polymer ?
#
loop_
_entity_poly.entity_id
_entity_poly.type
_entity_poly.pdbx_seq_one_letter_code
_entity_poly.pdbx_strand_id
1 'polypeptide(L)'
;MPVPKRKLTKSRQGNRRSQIKLKLPNLSLCPNCNNLRVPYKVCPICGYYKGKEIIKVGPKMKVRKVEQQNKESKGSKESEVVGDENK
;
A
#
# COMPACT_ATOMS: atom_id res chain seq x y z
N MET A 1 28.59 27.02 8.14
CA MET A 1 27.89 26.04 7.28
C MET A 1 27.53 26.67 5.95
N PRO A 2 27.52 25.94 4.83
CA PRO A 2 27.13 26.50 3.54
C PRO A 2 25.63 26.83 3.52
N VAL A 3 25.29 28.04 3.04
CA VAL A 3 23.92 28.58 2.97
C VAL A 3 23.51 28.72 1.50
N PRO A 4 22.27 28.37 1.11
CA PRO A 4 21.80 28.59 -0.25
C PRO A 4 21.82 30.07 -0.63
N LYS A 5 22.49 30.39 -1.74
CA LYS A 5 22.61 31.77 -2.27
C LYS A 5 21.26 32.37 -2.71
N ARG A 6 20.31 31.54 -3.18
CA ARG A 6 18.99 31.96 -3.67
C ARG A 6 17.91 30.93 -3.33
N LYS A 7 16.66 31.39 -3.29
CA LYS A 7 15.47 30.55 -3.15
C LYS A 7 15.32 29.62 -4.36
N LEU A 8 14.99 28.34 -4.15
CA LEU A 8 14.64 27.44 -5.24
C LEU A 8 13.29 27.82 -5.85
N THR A 9 13.19 27.74 -7.18
CA THR A 9 11.94 27.95 -7.90
C THR A 9 10.93 26.86 -7.58
N LYS A 10 9.63 27.16 -7.71
CA LYS A 10 8.55 26.20 -7.47
C LYS A 10 8.65 24.98 -8.39
N SER A 11 9.01 25.19 -9.65
CA SER A 11 9.25 24.11 -10.62
C SER A 11 10.39 23.18 -10.16
N ARG A 12 11.56 23.71 -9.77
CA ARG A 12 12.67 22.87 -9.27
C ARG A 12 12.31 22.11 -8.00
N GLN A 13 11.58 22.73 -7.08
CA GLN A 13 11.08 22.07 -5.87
C GLN A 13 10.08 20.96 -6.20
N GLY A 14 9.16 21.21 -7.15
CA GLY A 14 8.17 20.27 -7.63
C GLY A 14 8.81 19.04 -8.29
N ASN A 15 9.73 19.27 -9.24
CA ASN A 15 10.46 18.19 -9.93
C ASN A 15 11.28 17.33 -8.96
N ARG A 16 11.87 17.93 -7.92
CA ARG A 16 12.56 17.15 -6.89
C ARG A 16 11.59 16.31 -6.06
N ARG A 17 10.39 16.84 -5.76
CA ARG A 17 9.37 16.13 -4.98
C ARG A 17 8.65 15.05 -5.77
N SER A 18 8.50 15.20 -7.10
CA SER A 18 7.80 14.23 -7.95
C SER A 18 8.53 12.88 -8.03
N GLN A 19 9.83 12.86 -7.75
CA GLN A 19 10.62 11.63 -7.65
C GLN A 19 10.36 10.85 -6.35
N ILE A 20 9.80 11.49 -5.32
CA ILE A 20 9.52 10.89 -4.02
C ILE A 20 8.16 10.17 -4.09
N LYS A 21 8.18 8.93 -4.57
CA LYS A 21 6.99 8.08 -4.69
C LYS A 21 6.81 7.21 -3.45
N LEU A 22 5.62 7.23 -2.85
CA LEU A 22 5.23 6.28 -1.81
C LEU A 22 4.80 4.96 -2.46
N LYS A 23 5.25 3.83 -1.92
CA LYS A 23 4.81 2.49 -2.32
C LYS A 23 3.91 1.91 -1.25
N LEU A 24 2.83 1.26 -1.67
CA LEU A 24 1.97 0.51 -0.77
C LEU A 24 2.72 -0.72 -0.23
N PRO A 25 2.53 -1.07 1.06
CA PRO A 25 3.11 -2.29 1.60
C PRO A 25 2.44 -3.53 1.02
N ASN A 26 3.23 -4.57 0.78
CA ASN A 26 2.70 -5.86 0.37
C ASN A 26 1.95 -6.51 1.55
N LEU A 27 0.71 -6.90 1.32
CA LEU A 27 -0.13 -7.61 2.28
C LEU A 27 -0.36 -9.04 1.79
N SER A 28 -0.35 -9.97 2.73
CA SER A 28 -0.59 -11.41 2.51
C SER A 28 -1.67 -11.91 3.46
N LEU A 29 -2.37 -12.97 3.07
CA LEU A 29 -3.38 -13.58 3.94
C LEU A 29 -2.73 -14.31 5.11
N CYS A 30 -3.35 -14.19 6.29
CA CYS A 30 -2.98 -14.96 7.47
C CYS A 30 -3.56 -16.38 7.38
N PRO A 31 -2.77 -17.46 7.59
CA PRO A 31 -3.27 -18.83 7.56
C PRO A 31 -4.25 -19.16 8.69
N ASN A 32 -4.21 -18.43 9.81
CA ASN A 32 -5.02 -18.76 11.00
C ASN A 32 -6.34 -17.98 11.10
N CYS A 33 -6.42 -16.77 10.52
CA CYS A 33 -7.60 -15.90 10.65
C CYS A 33 -8.05 -15.27 9.33
N ASN A 34 -7.39 -15.62 8.21
CA ASN A 34 -7.67 -15.15 6.86
C ASN A 34 -7.65 -13.62 6.66
N ASN A 35 -7.20 -12.85 7.66
CA ASN A 35 -7.03 -11.41 7.54
C ASN A 35 -5.73 -11.05 6.81
N LEU A 36 -5.73 -9.86 6.20
CA LEU A 36 -4.55 -9.27 5.58
C LEU A 36 -3.51 -8.90 6.65
N ARG A 37 -2.26 -9.30 6.42
CA ARG A 37 -1.11 -9.01 7.28
C ARG A 37 0.14 -8.72 6.49
N VAL A 38 1.08 -8.02 7.12
CA VAL A 38 2.43 -7.81 6.57
C VAL A 38 3.21 -9.13 6.65
N PRO A 39 3.90 -9.54 5.56
CA PRO A 39 4.74 -10.75 5.57
C PRO A 39 5.85 -10.64 6.62
N TYR A 40 6.29 -11.79 7.14
CA TYR A 40 7.31 -11.93 8.20
C TYR A 40 7.02 -11.23 9.54
N LYS A 41 5.82 -10.63 9.72
CA LYS A 41 5.36 -10.09 11.00
C LYS A 41 4.31 -10.99 11.66
N VAL A 42 4.21 -10.88 12.99
CA VAL A 42 3.12 -11.48 13.77
C VAL A 42 1.81 -10.82 13.35
N CYS A 43 0.75 -11.61 13.20
CA CYS A 43 -0.56 -11.06 12.87
C CYS A 43 -1.09 -10.24 14.07
N PRO A 44 -1.44 -8.95 13.90
CA PRO A 44 -1.94 -8.13 15.00
C PRO A 44 -3.30 -8.57 15.51
N ILE A 45 -4.07 -9.30 14.68
CA ILE A 45 -5.45 -9.71 15.00
C ILE A 45 -5.45 -11.01 15.80
N CYS A 46 -4.64 -12.00 15.39
CA CYS A 46 -4.65 -13.32 16.02
C CYS A 46 -3.43 -13.62 16.89
N GLY A 47 -2.36 -12.81 16.85
CA GLY A 47 -1.17 -13.01 17.69
C GLY A 47 -0.29 -14.20 17.31
N TYR A 48 -0.62 -14.88 16.21
CA TYR A 48 0.13 -16.05 15.72
C TYR A 48 1.20 -15.68 14.70
N TYR A 49 2.30 -16.45 14.75
CA TYR A 49 3.35 -16.48 13.73
C TYR A 49 3.85 -17.92 13.58
N LYS A 50 3.89 -18.41 12.33
CA LYS A 50 4.30 -19.80 12.00
C LYS A 50 3.60 -20.86 12.87
N GLY A 51 2.30 -20.70 13.13
CA GLY A 51 1.50 -21.66 13.90
C GLY A 51 1.69 -21.61 15.41
N LYS A 52 2.58 -20.76 15.95
CA LYS A 52 2.77 -20.57 17.39
C LYS A 52 2.13 -19.27 17.85
N GLU A 53 1.51 -19.30 19.03
CA GLU A 53 0.98 -18.12 19.70
C GLU A 53 2.14 -17.38 20.36
N ILE A 54 2.41 -16.16 19.90
CA ILE A 54 3.52 -15.34 20.44
C ILE A 54 2.98 -14.24 21.35
N ILE A 55 1.78 -13.73 21.04
CA ILE A 55 1.13 -12.67 21.79
C ILE A 55 -0.24 -13.18 22.22
N LYS A 56 -0.51 -13.16 23.53
CA LYS A 56 -1.86 -13.38 24.07
C LYS A 56 -2.70 -12.13 23.78
N VAL A 57 -3.40 -12.14 22.65
CA VAL A 57 -4.29 -11.03 22.27
C VAL A 57 -5.63 -11.21 22.98
N GLY A 58 -6.11 -10.17 23.68
CA GLY A 58 -7.43 -10.12 24.31
C GLY A 58 -8.58 -10.27 23.30
N PRO A 59 -9.83 -10.38 23.77
CA PRO A 59 -10.90 -11.12 23.08
C PRO A 59 -11.22 -10.58 21.68
N LYS A 60 -11.30 -11.55 20.76
CA LYS A 60 -11.57 -11.46 19.33
C LYS A 60 -12.73 -10.52 19.00
N MET A 61 -12.44 -9.32 18.49
CA MET A 61 -13.47 -8.49 17.86
C MET A 61 -13.88 -9.14 16.53
N LYS A 62 -15.10 -9.65 16.48
CA LYS A 62 -15.76 -10.13 15.26
C LYS A 62 -15.91 -8.93 14.31
N VAL A 63 -15.06 -8.84 13.28
CA VAL A 63 -15.27 -7.87 12.21
C VAL A 63 -16.55 -8.29 11.48
N ARG A 64 -17.62 -7.51 11.68
CA ARG A 64 -18.89 -7.70 10.98
C ARG A 64 -18.62 -7.62 9.48
N LYS A 65 -19.17 -8.57 8.72
CA LYS A 65 -19.17 -8.59 7.25
C LYS A 65 -19.64 -7.24 6.73
N VAL A 66 -18.76 -6.49 6.07
CA VAL A 66 -19.18 -5.48 5.08
C VAL A 66 -19.10 -6.17 3.74
N GLU A 67 -20.04 -7.08 3.52
CA GLU A 67 -20.36 -7.57 2.18
C GLU A 67 -21.36 -6.58 1.57
N GLN A 68 -21.11 -6.21 0.30
CA GLN A 68 -22.01 -5.50 -0.63
C GLN A 68 -21.91 -3.97 -0.64
N GLN A 69 -21.11 -3.45 -1.59
CA GLN A 69 -21.33 -2.25 -2.46
C GLN A 69 -19.97 -1.64 -2.88
N ASN A 70 -19.26 -2.30 -3.78
CA ASN A 70 -18.34 -1.64 -4.72
C ASN A 70 -18.25 -2.49 -5.99
N LYS A 71 -19.43 -2.93 -6.45
CA LYS A 71 -19.61 -3.70 -7.67
C LYS A 71 -19.92 -2.82 -8.89
N GLU A 72 -20.03 -1.49 -8.75
CA GLU A 72 -20.43 -0.61 -9.86
C GLU A 72 -19.74 0.77 -9.84
N SER A 73 -18.52 0.84 -10.36
CA SER A 73 -17.98 2.01 -11.07
C SER A 73 -16.75 1.54 -11.86
N LYS A 74 -16.90 0.84 -13.00
CA LYS A 74 -16.98 1.43 -14.36
C LYS A 74 -15.97 2.59 -14.54
N GLY A 75 -14.96 2.53 -15.40
CA GLY A 75 -14.75 1.60 -16.51
C GLY A 75 -13.33 1.53 -17.04
N SER A 76 -13.07 0.37 -17.61
CA SER A 76 -12.29 0.20 -18.83
C SER A 76 -12.54 1.33 -19.85
N LYS A 77 -11.47 2.01 -20.23
CA LYS A 77 -11.14 2.17 -21.65
C LYS A 77 -9.64 1.94 -21.79
N GLU A 78 -9.31 0.80 -22.39
CA GLU A 78 -8.06 0.59 -23.09
C GLU A 78 -7.93 1.64 -24.20
N SER A 79 -6.71 2.11 -24.42
CA SER A 79 -6.21 2.33 -25.77
C SER A 79 -4.70 2.18 -25.74
N GLU A 80 -4.29 0.98 -26.14
CA GLU A 80 -3.04 0.75 -26.83
C GLU A 80 -2.80 1.86 -27.87
N VAL A 81 -1.58 2.38 -27.94
CA VAL A 81 -1.00 2.82 -29.21
C VAL A 81 0.42 2.25 -29.25
N VAL A 82 0.56 1.26 -30.11
CA VAL A 82 1.80 0.72 -30.67
C VAL A 82 2.61 1.87 -31.28
N GLY A 83 3.94 1.78 -31.19
CA GLY A 83 4.86 2.89 -31.43
C GLY A 83 5.01 3.38 -32.87
N ASP A 84 5.75 4.48 -33.01
CA ASP A 84 6.42 4.89 -34.24
C ASP A 84 7.82 5.41 -33.91
N GLU A 85 8.77 4.99 -34.73
CA GLU A 85 10.17 5.38 -34.73
C GLU A 85 10.37 6.82 -35.25
N ASN A 86 11.52 7.41 -34.91
CA ASN A 86 12.21 8.51 -35.62
C ASN A 86 11.63 9.94 -35.59
N LYS A 87 12.14 10.77 -34.67
CA LYS A 87 13.06 11.89 -34.99
C LYS A 87 13.84 12.34 -33.76
#